data_AF-A0A930DNL4-F1
#
_entry.id   AF-A0A930DNL4-F1
#
_cell.length_a   1.000
_cell.length_b   1.000
_cell.length_c   1.000
_cell.angle_alpha   90.00
_cell.angle_beta   90.00
_cell.angle_gamma   90.00
#
_symmetry.space_group_name_H-M   'P 1'
#
loop_
_entity.id
_entity.type
_entity.pdbx_description
1 polymer ?
#
loop_
_entity_poly.entity_id
_entity_poly.type
_entity_poly.pdbx_seq_one_letter_code
_entity_poly.pdbx_strand_id
1 'polypeptide(L)' 'KGVGVLFISSEMEEVLGMSDRILIFCDGRITGELSREEANQENILKLATRYEEKV' A
#
# COMPACT_ATOMS: atom_id res chain seq x y z
N LYS A 1 -7.89 -22.34 12.97
CA LYS A 1 -7.43 -22.22 11.56
C LYS A 1 -7.91 -20.88 11.03
N GLY A 2 -7.01 -19.99 10.62
CA GLY A 2 -7.36 -18.72 9.97
C GLY A 2 -7.31 -18.83 8.45
N VAL A 3 -7.91 -17.86 7.76
CA VAL A 3 -7.85 -17.69 6.30
C VAL A 3 -7.12 -16.37 6.04
N GLY A 4 -6.12 -16.39 5.14
CA GLY A 4 -5.52 -15.17 4.61
C GLY A 4 -6.25 -14.77 3.33
N VAL A 5 -6.52 -13.47 3.16
CA VAL A 5 -7.14 -12.91 1.96
C VAL A 5 -6.15 -11.97 1.29
N LEU A 6 -5.92 -12.17 -0.01
CA LEU A 6 -5.22 -11.21 -0.84
C LEU A 6 -6.27 -10.32 -1.53
N PHE A 7 -6.25 -9.04 -1.18
CA PHE A 7 -7.15 -8.03 -1.73
C PHE A 7 -6.32 -6.99 -2.49
N ILE A 8 -6.81 -6.59 -3.66
CA ILE A 8 -6.16 -5.60 -4.52
C ILE A 8 -7.19 -4.51 -4.80
N SER A 9 -6.88 -3.28 -4.40
CA SER A 9 -7.68 -2.11 -4.69
C SER A 9 -6.79 -0.89 -4.87
N SER A 10 -7.27 0.07 -5.67
CA SER A 10 -6.70 1.41 -5.82
C SER A 10 -7.42 2.46 -4.97
N GLU A 11 -8.53 2.09 -4.33
CA GLU A 11 -9.32 2.98 -3.48
C GLU A 11 -8.72 3.03 -2.06
N MET A 12 -8.32 4.23 -1.64
CA MET A 12 -7.62 4.44 -0.37
C MET A 12 -8.43 3.98 0.84
N GLU A 13 -9.73 4.29 0.87
CA GLU A 13 -10.60 3.93 1.99
C GLU A 13 -10.76 2.41 2.13
N GLU A 14 -10.81 1.69 1.00
CA GLU A 14 -10.93 0.23 1.01
C GLU A 14 -9.69 -0.44 1.57
N VAL A 15 -8.50 -0.02 1.12
CA VAL A 15 -7.23 -0.62 1.58
C VAL A 15 -6.97 -0.31 3.05
N LEU A 16 -7.28 0.91 3.51
CA LEU A 16 -7.13 1.31 4.92
C LEU A 16 -8.15 0.63 5.84
N GLY A 17 -9.37 0.39 5.35
CA GLY A 17 -10.43 -0.22 6.14
C GLY A 17 -10.30 -1.75 6.29
N MET A 18 -9.79 -2.43 5.26
CA MET A 18 -9.84 -3.89 5.16
C MET A 18 -8.50 -4.58 5.42
N SER A 19 -7.37 -3.88 5.31
CA SER A 19 -6.05 -4.52 5.29
C SER A 19 -5.31 -4.39 6.61
N ASP A 20 -4.75 -5.51 7.10
CA ASP A 20 -3.79 -5.51 8.21
C ASP A 20 -2.37 -5.12 7.75
N ARG A 21 -2.09 -5.33 6.46
CA ARG A 21 -0.81 -5.08 5.81
C ARG A 21 -1.04 -4.68 4.36
N ILE A 22 -0.34 -3.63 3.91
CA ILE A 22 -0.51 -3.04 2.58
C ILE A 22 0.83 -3.05 1.86
N LEU A 23 0.85 -3.61 0.64
CA LEU A 23 2.00 -3.54 -0.26
C LEU A 23 1.71 -2.50 -1.34
N ILE A 24 2.61 -1.54 -1.49
CA ILE A 24 2.48 -0.48 -2.50
C ILE A 24 3.17 -0.92 -3.77
N PHE A 25 2.42 -0.93 -4.87
CA PHE A 25 2.93 -1.28 -6.19
C PHE A 25 2.99 -0.04 -7.07
N CYS A 26 4.16 0.25 -7.64
CA CYS A 26 4.36 1.34 -8.59
C CYS A 26 5.45 0.93 -9.60
N ASP A 27 5.23 1.25 -10.88
CA ASP A 27 6.12 0.94 -12.01
C ASP A 27 6.63 -0.52 -12.03
N GLY A 28 5.70 -1.48 -11.89
CA GLY A 28 6.05 -2.89 -11.97
C GLY A 28 6.79 -3.44 -10.74
N ARG A 29 6.96 -2.65 -9.67
CA ARG A 29 7.72 -3.03 -8.47
C ARG A 29 6.96 -2.70 -7.19
N ILE A 30 7.24 -3.45 -6.14
CA ILE A 30 6.80 -3.10 -4.80
C ILE A 30 7.73 -2.00 -4.28
N THR A 31 7.19 -0.81 -4.04
CA THR A 31 7.96 0.36 -3.60
C THR A 31 7.93 0.56 -2.09
N GLY A 32 7.04 -0.15 -1.40
CA GLY A 32 7.02 -0.20 0.06
C GLY A 32 5.98 -1.17 0.62
N GLU A 33 6.09 -1.37 1.92
CA GLU A 33 5.18 -2.17 2.74
C GLU A 33 4.82 -1.33 3.97
N LEU A 34 3.54 -1.31 4.31
CA LEU A 34 3.03 -0.62 5.48
C LEU A 34 2.23 -1.61 6.33
N SER A 35 2.45 -1.58 7.64
CA SER A 35 1.50 -2.13 8.59
C SER A 35 0.27 -1.22 8.69
N ARG A 36 -0.82 -1.74 9.28
CA ARG A 36 -2.04 -0.96 9.53
C ARG A 36 -1.80 0.34 10.32
N GLU A 37 -0.82 0.34 11.23
CA GLU A 37 -0.50 1.51 12.05
C GLU A 37 0.21 2.61 11.25
N GLU A 38 0.99 2.21 10.24
CA GLU A 38 1.73 3.12 9.37
C GLU A 38 0.92 3.54 8.12
N ALA A 39 -0.16 2.81 7.84
CA ALA A 39 -1.04 3.02 6.71
C ALA A 39 -1.89 4.27 6.91
N ASN A 40 -1.36 5.40 6.44
CA ASN A 40 -2.09 6.64 6.26
C ASN A 40 -1.91 7.16 4.84
N GLN A 41 -2.77 8.09 4.44
CA GLN A 41 -2.81 8.62 3.08
C GLN A 41 -1.48 9.25 2.64
N GLU A 42 -0.78 9.95 3.54
CA GLU A 42 0.52 10.58 3.25
C GLU A 42 1.59 9.53 2.93
N ASN A 43 1.73 8.52 3.79
CA ASN A 43 2.71 7.44 3.62
C ASN A 43 2.44 6.63 2.35
N ILE A 44 1.17 6.32 2.07
CA ILE A 44 0.76 5.58 0.88
C ILE A 44 1.10 6.39 -0.39
N LEU A 45 0.71 7.67 -0.44
CA LEU A 45 1.02 8.55 -1.57
C LEU A 45 2.53 8.65 -1.78
N LYS A 46 3.30 8.86 -0.71
CA LYS A 46 4.76 8.96 -0.78
C LYS A 46 5.41 7.72 -1.40
N LEU A 47 4.93 6.53 -1.05
CA LEU A 47 5.44 5.27 -1.62
C LEU A 47 4.93 5.04 -3.06
N ALA A 48 3.73 5.51 -3.38
CA ALA A 48 3.13 5.39 -4.71
C ALA A 48 3.76 6.38 -5.72
N THR A 49 4.26 7.54 -5.28
CA THR A 49 4.86 8.56 -6.15
C THR A 49 6.39 8.55 -6.17
N ARG A 50 7.04 7.65 -5.40
CA ARG A 50 8.50 7.52 -5.29
C ARG A 50 9.24 7.30 -6.64
N TYR A 51 8.53 7.12 -7.73
CA TYR A 51 9.09 7.06 -9.08
C TYR A 51 9.65 8.40 -9.60
N GLU A 52 9.19 9.55 -9.09
CA GLU A 52 9.66 10.87 -9.56
C GLU A 52 11.10 11.22 -9.12
N GLU A 53 11.73 10.43 -8.23
CA GLU A 53 13.12 10.64 -7.79
C GLU A 53 14.18 9.92 -8.66
N LYS A 54 13.83 9.45 -9.88
CA LYS A 54 14.86 9.06 -10.85
C LYS A 54 15.49 10.31 -11.46
N VAL A 55 16.61 10.72 -10.89
CA VAL A 55 17.63 11.62 -11.47
C VAL A 55 18.07 11.11 -12.84
#